data_AF-S7Z8J3-F1
#
_entry.id   AF-S7Z8J3-F1
#
_cell.length_a   1.000
_cell.length_b   1.000
_cell.length_c   1.000
_cell.angle_alpha   90.00
_cell.angle_beta   90.00
_cell.angle_gamma   90.00
#
_symmetry.space_group_name_H-M   'P 1'
#
loop_
_entity.id
_entity.type
_entity.pdbx_description
1 polymer ?
#
loop_
_entity_poly.entity_id
_entity_poly.type
_entity_poly.pdbx_seq_one_letter_code
_entity_poly.pdbx_strand_id
1 'polypeptide(L)'
;MPSQPPLPPLLSPYLSDQPESSLTVVSSVLGATSNWLVLRYLYAALSTNGKVSSPGHDELIPSTQQKVVLVSFLRSWDFWRTEAKRLGLDLARLKDKQQFVFVDGLSELFTAPGHASSSPVNAGSTARASLPIRSQAGPVSGRVPLQQPAQEPRSRGELSGFMKLHFHGHGTAALDAMERDIIAGITRQKSSDEVLLIIDQPDFLLAATGPSLGIGATEMAEWVMGLQQHAHATVLTLAADSPLIHNASTYGHGETTLVETEHASFAIGLAHRARTVMQLRMLETGAARDVSGVLRISRGGGWNAEMKNGLDERELLYYIQRDGGLRVFGRGES
;
A
#
# COMPACT_ATOMS: atom_id res chain seq x y z
N MET A 1 -2.36 29.50 -11.97
CA MET A 1 -3.33 28.40 -12.18
C MET A 1 -3.79 27.94 -10.81
N PRO A 2 -5.10 27.90 -10.53
CA PRO A 2 -5.60 27.51 -9.21
C PRO A 2 -5.20 26.06 -8.90
N SER A 3 -4.76 25.82 -7.67
CA SER A 3 -4.50 24.48 -7.13
C SER A 3 -5.80 23.66 -7.16
N GLN A 4 -5.80 22.49 -7.81
CA GLN A 4 -6.93 21.57 -7.69
C GLN A 4 -7.10 21.14 -6.22
N PRO A 5 -8.34 20.88 -5.76
CA PRO A 5 -8.58 20.41 -4.39
C PRO A 5 -7.82 19.11 -4.13
N PRO A 6 -7.44 18.82 -2.86
CA PRO A 6 -6.75 17.59 -2.52
C PRO A 6 -7.49 16.33 -3.01
N LEU A 7 -8.83 16.36 -3.02
CA LEU A 7 -9.69 15.34 -3.64
C LEU A 7 -10.24 15.85 -4.99
N PRO A 8 -9.75 15.36 -6.14
CA PRO A 8 -10.27 15.76 -7.44
C PRO A 8 -11.75 15.41 -7.60
N PRO A 9 -12.61 16.31 -8.13
CA PRO A 9 -14.05 16.07 -8.23
C PRO A 9 -14.42 14.80 -9.02
N LEU A 10 -13.66 14.51 -10.09
CA LEU A 10 -13.85 13.30 -10.90
C LEU A 10 -13.61 11.99 -10.13
N LEU A 11 -12.82 12.03 -9.04
CA LEU A 11 -12.55 10.87 -8.20
C LEU A 11 -13.44 10.80 -6.97
N SER A 12 -14.02 11.92 -6.52
CA SER A 12 -14.84 11.98 -5.31
C SER A 12 -15.89 10.86 -5.19
N PRO A 13 -16.72 10.55 -6.21
CA PRO A 13 -17.74 9.50 -6.07
C PRO A 13 -17.14 8.09 -5.90
N TYR A 14 -15.94 7.86 -6.42
CA TYR A 14 -15.26 6.55 -6.33
C TYR A 14 -14.53 6.33 -5.01
N LEU A 15 -14.22 7.41 -4.27
CA LEU A 15 -13.40 7.38 -3.07
C LEU A 15 -14.21 7.59 -1.78
N SER A 16 -15.29 8.38 -1.84
CA SER A 16 -16.09 8.75 -0.67
C SER A 16 -17.22 7.75 -0.36
N ASP A 17 -17.85 7.15 -1.37
CA ASP A 17 -18.97 6.21 -1.19
C ASP A 17 -18.46 4.78 -1.38
N GLN A 18 -18.08 4.12 -0.28
CA GLN A 18 -17.74 2.70 -0.29
C GLN A 18 -18.87 1.91 0.35
N PRO A 19 -19.63 1.10 -0.41
CA PRO A 19 -20.70 0.31 0.16
C PRO A 19 -20.22 -0.70 1.20
N GLU A 20 -21.12 -1.12 2.08
CA GLU A 20 -20.86 -2.15 3.07
C GLU A 20 -20.38 -3.46 2.40
N SER A 21 -19.39 -4.10 3.02
CA SER A 21 -18.74 -5.33 2.57
C SER A 21 -18.12 -5.22 1.17
N SER A 22 -17.86 -4.02 0.65
CA SER A 22 -17.27 -3.84 -0.67
C SER A 22 -15.75 -4.07 -0.70
N LEU A 23 -15.27 -4.58 -1.85
CA LEU A 23 -13.86 -4.69 -2.18
C LEU A 23 -13.52 -3.80 -3.36
N THR A 24 -12.56 -2.90 -3.17
CA THR A 24 -11.91 -2.17 -4.26
C THR A 24 -10.49 -2.66 -4.41
N VAL A 25 -10.14 -3.13 -5.61
CA VAL A 25 -8.78 -3.57 -5.94
C VAL A 25 -8.09 -2.50 -6.77
N VAL A 26 -6.95 -2.02 -6.29
CA VAL A 26 -6.09 -1.08 -6.99
C VAL A 26 -4.86 -1.82 -7.51
N SER A 27 -4.75 -1.96 -8.83
CA SER A 27 -3.54 -2.51 -9.45
C SER A 27 -2.62 -1.39 -9.91
N SER A 28 -1.32 -1.57 -9.73
CA SER A 28 -0.30 -0.58 -10.10
C SER A 28 0.92 -1.24 -10.72
N VAL A 29 1.64 -0.51 -11.56
CA VAL A 29 2.93 -0.93 -12.13
C VAL A 29 4.05 -0.07 -11.54
N LEU A 30 5.31 -0.50 -11.66
CA LEU A 30 6.45 0.22 -11.09
C LEU A 30 6.52 1.71 -11.53
N GLY A 31 6.14 2.00 -12.77
CA GLY A 31 6.10 3.38 -13.30
C GLY A 31 4.91 4.22 -12.79
N ALA A 32 3.85 3.59 -12.30
CA ALA A 32 2.58 4.22 -11.94
C ALA A 32 2.07 3.69 -10.59
N THR A 33 2.68 4.14 -9.50
CA THR A 33 2.42 3.64 -8.13
C THR A 33 1.03 4.03 -7.59
N SER A 34 0.46 3.20 -6.70
CA SER A 34 -0.84 3.41 -6.04
C SER A 34 -0.83 4.37 -4.83
N ASN A 35 0.34 4.74 -4.31
CA ASN A 35 0.48 5.52 -3.07
C ASN A 35 -0.38 6.80 -3.07
N TRP A 36 -0.40 7.54 -4.18
CA TRP A 36 -1.15 8.79 -4.28
C TRP A 36 -2.66 8.58 -4.14
N LEU A 37 -3.17 7.44 -4.63
CA LEU A 37 -4.57 7.08 -4.61
C LEU A 37 -4.98 6.60 -3.22
N VAL A 38 -4.13 5.82 -2.55
CA VAL A 38 -4.30 5.48 -1.12
C VAL A 38 -4.38 6.74 -0.28
N LEU A 39 -3.52 7.73 -0.52
CA LEU A 39 -3.62 9.03 0.16
C LEU A 39 -4.93 9.77 -0.12
N ARG A 40 -5.55 9.58 -1.29
CA ARG A 40 -6.87 10.16 -1.59
C ARG A 40 -8.01 9.42 -0.90
N TYR A 41 -7.92 8.09 -0.75
CA TYR A 41 -8.82 7.34 0.13
C TYR A 41 -8.71 7.82 1.58
N LEU A 42 -7.49 7.97 2.10
CA LEU A 42 -7.25 8.50 3.45
C LEU A 42 -7.85 9.89 3.61
N TYR A 43 -7.62 10.78 2.65
CA TYR A 43 -8.18 12.13 2.68
C TYR A 43 -9.70 12.11 2.61
N ALA A 44 -10.31 11.33 1.71
CA ALA A 44 -11.76 11.25 1.56
C ALA A 44 -12.43 10.75 2.84
N ALA A 45 -11.86 9.72 3.47
CA ALA A 45 -12.40 9.11 4.69
C ALA A 45 -12.20 9.98 5.94
N LEU A 46 -11.06 10.68 6.07
CA LEU A 46 -10.67 11.35 7.32
C LEU A 46 -10.87 12.87 7.32
N SER A 47 -11.02 13.49 6.14
CA SER A 47 -11.27 14.94 6.02
C SER A 47 -12.75 15.32 6.18
N THR A 48 -13.67 14.36 6.14
CA THR A 48 -15.13 14.55 6.30
C THR A 48 -15.56 15.11 7.65
N ASN A 49 -14.63 15.34 8.58
CA ASN A 49 -14.83 16.22 9.74
C ASN A 49 -15.02 17.72 9.39
N GLY A 50 -15.00 18.09 8.10
CA GLY A 50 -15.33 19.43 7.62
C GLY A 50 -16.42 19.41 6.55
N LYS A 51 -17.67 19.71 6.97
CA LYS A 51 -18.83 20.15 6.16
C LYS A 51 -18.64 20.04 4.64
N VAL A 52 -19.04 18.93 4.03
CA VAL A 52 -19.39 18.92 2.61
C VAL A 52 -20.82 19.44 2.51
N SER A 53 -20.96 20.74 2.22
CA SER A 53 -22.24 21.29 1.76
C SER A 53 -22.45 20.81 0.34
N SER A 54 -23.22 19.73 0.14
CA SER A 54 -23.78 19.42 -1.17
C SER A 54 -24.74 20.54 -1.56
N PRO A 55 -24.55 21.23 -2.70
CA PRO A 55 -25.54 22.21 -3.17
C PRO A 55 -26.76 21.44 -3.68
N GLY A 56 -27.83 21.38 -2.89
CA GLY A 56 -29.15 20.94 -3.36
C GLY A 56 -29.90 19.90 -2.53
N HIS A 57 -29.36 19.37 -1.43
CA HIS A 57 -30.12 18.52 -0.51
C HIS A 57 -29.98 19.02 0.93
N ASP A 58 -31.05 19.62 1.45
CA ASP A 58 -31.20 20.13 2.82
C ASP A 58 -31.58 19.00 3.80
N GLU A 59 -30.90 17.87 3.68
CA GLU A 59 -31.02 16.76 4.63
C GLU A 59 -29.62 16.41 5.11
N LEU A 60 -29.27 16.94 6.28
CA LEU A 60 -28.04 16.67 7.01
C LEU A 60 -28.04 15.21 7.45
N ILE A 61 -27.75 14.29 6.54
CA ILE A 61 -27.30 12.95 6.94
C ILE A 61 -25.98 13.19 7.68
N PRO A 62 -25.89 12.86 8.99
CA PRO A 62 -24.63 12.98 9.70
C PRO A 62 -23.61 12.15 8.92
N SER A 63 -22.54 12.79 8.43
CA SER A 63 -21.41 12.03 7.92
C SER A 63 -20.89 11.24 9.12
N THR A 64 -21.25 9.98 9.17
CA THR A 64 -20.72 8.98 10.07
C THR A 64 -19.20 9.11 10.05
N GLN A 65 -18.61 9.21 11.24
CA GLN A 65 -17.18 9.44 11.38
C GLN A 65 -16.44 8.18 10.93
N GLN A 66 -16.13 8.10 9.64
CA GLN A 66 -15.41 6.98 9.08
C GLN A 66 -14.03 6.88 9.73
N LYS A 67 -13.69 5.68 10.19
CA LYS A 67 -12.38 5.37 10.75
C LYS A 67 -11.58 4.58 9.74
N VAL A 68 -10.26 4.71 9.79
CA VAL A 68 -9.39 4.01 8.84
C VAL A 68 -8.36 3.16 9.56
N VAL A 69 -8.22 1.92 9.11
CA VAL A 69 -7.10 1.04 9.44
C VAL A 69 -6.27 0.87 8.17
N LEU A 70 -5.03 1.35 8.20
CA LEU A 70 -4.06 1.17 7.12
C LEU A 70 -3.04 0.11 7.53
N VAL A 71 -3.05 -1.02 6.83
CA VAL A 71 -2.03 -2.07 6.90
C VAL A 71 -1.10 -1.87 5.71
N SER A 72 0.20 -1.69 5.93
CA SER A 72 1.17 -1.49 4.84
C SER A 72 2.34 -2.45 4.96
N PHE A 73 2.59 -3.19 3.87
CA PHE A 73 3.66 -4.17 3.78
C PHE A 73 4.92 -3.64 3.08
N LEU A 74 4.84 -2.48 2.42
CA LEU A 74 5.96 -1.93 1.64
C LEU A 74 6.35 -0.50 2.00
N ARG A 75 5.63 0.18 2.90
CA ARG A 75 5.93 1.56 3.30
C ARG A 75 5.84 1.74 4.82
N SER A 76 6.74 2.55 5.36
CA SER A 76 6.78 2.86 6.79
C SER A 76 5.72 3.88 7.19
N TRP A 77 5.46 3.97 8.50
CA TRP A 77 4.66 5.03 9.10
C TRP A 77 5.12 6.43 8.67
N ASP A 78 6.42 6.70 8.68
CA ASP A 78 6.98 8.02 8.37
C ASP A 78 6.69 8.44 6.92
N PHE A 79 6.70 7.49 5.99
CA PHE A 79 6.30 7.73 4.61
C PHE A 79 4.85 8.23 4.55
N TRP A 80 3.90 7.44 5.09
CA TRP A 80 2.48 7.80 5.05
C TRP A 80 2.18 9.09 5.81
N ARG A 81 2.79 9.29 6.99
CA ARG A 81 2.66 10.50 7.79
C ARG A 81 3.13 11.73 7.03
N THR A 82 4.29 11.66 6.38
CA THR A 82 4.88 12.78 5.64
C THR A 82 4.03 13.12 4.42
N GLU A 83 3.67 12.11 3.62
CA GLU A 83 2.89 12.33 2.40
C GLU A 83 1.45 12.80 2.69
N ALA A 84 0.80 12.27 3.72
CA ALA A 84 -0.52 12.74 4.15
C ALA A 84 -0.48 14.18 4.66
N LYS A 85 0.59 14.56 5.40
CA LYS A 85 0.76 15.94 5.88
C LYS A 85 0.85 16.95 4.74
N ARG A 86 1.44 16.57 3.60
CA ARG A 86 1.49 17.43 2.40
C ARG A 86 0.11 17.69 1.79
N LEU A 87 -0.85 16.80 2.04
CA LEU A 87 -2.25 16.94 1.64
C LEU A 87 -3.10 17.64 2.72
N GLY A 88 -2.48 18.15 3.79
CA GLY A 88 -3.18 18.76 4.91
C GLY A 88 -3.76 17.77 5.92
N LEU A 89 -3.42 16.48 5.82
CA LEU A 89 -3.91 15.43 6.70
C LEU A 89 -2.87 15.06 7.77
N ASP A 90 -3.14 15.41 9.02
CA ASP A 90 -2.27 15.07 10.15
C ASP A 90 -2.64 13.70 10.73
N LEU A 91 -2.02 12.63 10.22
CA LEU A 91 -2.27 11.26 10.67
C LEU A 91 -1.88 11.04 12.14
N ALA A 92 -0.90 11.77 12.69
CA ALA A 92 -0.52 11.62 14.09
C ALA A 92 -1.64 12.14 15.00
N ARG A 93 -2.19 13.32 14.67
CA ARG A 93 -3.36 13.87 15.37
C ARG A 93 -4.60 12.99 15.24
N LEU A 94 -4.82 12.38 14.07
CA LEU A 94 -5.96 11.48 13.82
C LEU A 94 -5.81 10.13 14.56
N LYS A 95 -4.58 9.65 14.74
CA LYS A 95 -4.27 8.51 15.60
C LYS A 95 -4.60 8.83 17.06
N ASP A 96 -4.17 9.99 17.57
CA ASP A 96 -4.45 10.41 18.96
C ASP A 96 -5.96 10.56 19.21
N LYS A 97 -6.72 10.97 18.19
CA LYS A 97 -8.19 11.03 18.19
C LYS A 97 -8.90 9.69 18.01
N GLN A 98 -8.17 8.59 17.87
CA GLN A 98 -8.74 7.26 17.58
C GLN A 98 -9.65 7.27 16.33
N GLN A 99 -9.21 7.92 15.26
CA GLN A 99 -9.86 7.87 13.95
C GLN A 99 -9.03 7.11 12.90
N PHE A 100 -7.73 6.93 13.18
CA PHE A 100 -6.80 6.29 12.28
C PHE A 100 -5.88 5.32 13.03
N VAL A 101 -5.66 4.14 12.45
CA VAL A 101 -4.69 3.14 12.93
C VAL A 101 -3.73 2.79 11.81
N PHE A 102 -2.45 2.78 12.13
CA PHE A 102 -1.40 2.23 11.27
C PHE A 102 -0.97 0.87 11.81
N VAL A 103 -0.94 -0.13 10.92
CA VAL A 103 -0.43 -1.46 11.16
C VAL A 103 0.79 -1.66 10.27
N ASP A 104 1.94 -1.84 10.91
CA ASP A 104 3.24 -2.01 10.27
C ASP A 104 3.47 -3.47 9.89
N GLY A 105 3.30 -3.78 8.61
CA GLY A 105 3.60 -5.07 8.01
C GLY A 105 4.99 -5.15 7.37
N LEU A 106 5.89 -4.20 7.66
CA LEU A 106 7.21 -4.11 7.02
C LEU A 106 8.35 -4.31 8.03
N SER A 107 8.39 -3.55 9.12
CA SER A 107 9.61 -3.39 9.92
C SER A 107 10.02 -4.65 10.70
N GLU A 108 9.05 -5.41 11.20
CA GLU A 108 9.30 -6.60 12.04
C GLU A 108 8.66 -7.87 11.48
N LEU A 109 8.15 -7.84 10.25
CA LEU A 109 7.36 -8.94 9.68
C LEU A 109 8.06 -10.30 9.78
N PHE A 110 9.36 -10.37 9.49
CA PHE A 110 10.14 -11.62 9.56
C PHE A 110 11.12 -11.66 10.75
N THR A 111 10.91 -10.82 11.77
CA THR A 111 11.77 -10.82 12.96
C THR A 111 11.28 -11.87 13.96
N ALA A 112 12.17 -12.75 14.40
CA ALA A 112 11.86 -13.71 15.45
C ALA A 112 11.65 -12.98 16.80
N PRO A 113 10.66 -13.38 17.64
CA PRO A 113 10.49 -12.78 18.95
C PRO A 113 11.72 -13.12 19.79
N GLY A 114 12.54 -12.13 20.16
CA GLY A 114 13.64 -12.28 21.11
C GLY A 114 15.06 -12.04 20.59
N HIS A 115 15.27 -11.71 19.32
CA HIS A 115 16.57 -11.21 18.87
C HIS A 115 16.56 -9.69 18.79
N ALA A 116 16.70 -9.04 19.95
CA ALA A 116 17.25 -7.69 19.96
C ALA A 116 18.57 -7.75 19.19
N SER A 117 18.72 -6.93 18.15
CA SER A 117 19.93 -6.86 17.34
C SER A 117 21.12 -6.46 18.23
N SER A 118 21.80 -7.45 18.80
CA SER A 118 23.16 -7.25 19.23
C SER A 118 23.96 -7.00 17.95
N SER A 119 24.42 -5.75 17.79
CA SER A 119 25.45 -5.45 16.81
C SER A 119 26.58 -6.47 16.97
N PRO A 120 27.09 -7.10 15.90
CA PRO A 120 28.11 -8.11 16.04
C PRO A 120 29.33 -7.47 16.69
N VAL A 121 29.61 -7.90 17.92
CA VAL A 121 30.87 -7.60 18.59
C VAL A 121 31.94 -8.26 17.74
N ASN A 122 32.85 -7.45 17.24
CA ASN A 122 33.92 -7.83 16.33
C ASN A 122 34.81 -8.89 16.98
N ALA A 123 34.49 -10.17 16.78
CA ALA A 123 35.32 -11.31 17.17
C ALA A 123 36.08 -11.74 15.92
N GLY A 124 37.37 -11.44 15.90
CA GLY A 124 38.25 -11.74 14.78
C GLY A 124 38.23 -13.22 14.40
N SER A 125 37.98 -13.49 13.13
CA SER A 125 38.39 -14.73 12.47
C SER A 125 38.56 -14.48 10.99
N THR A 126 39.73 -14.83 10.51
CA THR A 126 40.27 -14.61 9.17
C THR A 126 39.71 -15.61 8.17
N ALA A 127 38.95 -15.14 7.17
CA ALA A 127 38.83 -15.82 5.87
C ALA A 127 38.30 -14.82 4.82
N ARG A 128 39.21 -14.13 4.12
CA ARG A 128 38.91 -13.34 2.92
C ARG A 128 38.92 -14.29 1.71
N ALA A 129 37.78 -14.50 1.07
CA ALA A 129 37.73 -14.95 -0.32
C ALA A 129 37.65 -13.72 -1.22
N SER A 130 38.78 -13.33 -1.82
CA SER A 130 38.86 -12.24 -2.79
C SER A 130 38.91 -12.80 -4.22
N LEU A 131 38.03 -12.30 -5.09
CA LEU A 131 38.11 -12.45 -6.55
C LEU A 131 39.38 -11.76 -7.08
N PRO A 132 40.04 -12.28 -8.13
CA PRO A 132 41.35 -11.78 -8.55
C PRO A 132 41.21 -10.51 -9.40
N ILE A 133 41.79 -9.41 -8.92
CA ILE A 133 42.11 -8.22 -9.73
C ILE A 133 43.63 -8.09 -9.84
N ARG A 134 44.04 -7.85 -11.09
CA ARG A 134 45.40 -7.76 -11.62
C ARG A 134 46.28 -6.75 -10.88
N SER A 135 47.50 -7.17 -10.59
CA SER A 135 48.54 -6.46 -9.82
C SER A 135 49.31 -5.42 -10.63
N GLN A 136 49.61 -4.27 -10.01
CA GLN A 136 50.83 -3.50 -10.24
C GLN A 136 51.32 -2.84 -8.93
N ALA A 137 52.66 -2.72 -8.83
CA ALA A 137 53.43 -2.41 -7.63
C ALA A 137 53.99 -0.97 -7.64
N GLY A 138 54.15 -0.39 -6.45
CA GLY A 138 54.93 0.83 -6.21
C GLY A 138 54.91 1.25 -4.72
N PRO A 139 56.05 1.49 -4.03
CA PRO A 139 56.09 1.68 -2.58
C PRO A 139 56.33 3.14 -2.17
N VAL A 140 55.60 3.68 -1.19
CA VAL A 140 56.13 4.70 -0.26
C VAL A 140 55.39 4.67 1.09
N SER A 141 56.18 4.71 2.16
CA SER A 141 55.82 4.81 3.58
C SER A 141 55.41 6.23 3.99
N GLY A 142 54.48 6.41 4.94
CA GLY A 142 54.43 7.64 5.73
C GLY A 142 53.09 8.05 6.37
N ARG A 143 53.00 7.85 7.70
CA ARG A 143 52.25 8.62 8.73
C ARG A 143 50.74 8.88 8.57
N VAL A 144 49.99 8.23 9.47
CA VAL A 144 48.59 8.51 9.82
C VAL A 144 48.53 9.62 10.89
N PRO A 145 47.67 10.65 10.75
CA PRO A 145 47.12 11.37 11.90
C PRO A 145 45.74 10.80 12.27
N LEU A 146 45.54 10.49 13.56
CA LEU A 146 44.23 10.18 14.12
C LEU A 146 43.26 11.35 13.88
N GLN A 147 42.19 11.12 13.11
CA GLN A 147 40.97 11.94 13.16
C GLN A 147 39.93 11.19 13.99
N GLN A 148 39.50 11.82 15.08
CA GLN A 148 38.31 11.44 15.84
C GLN A 148 37.09 11.58 14.93
N PRO A 149 36.23 10.55 14.79
CA PRO A 149 34.93 10.75 14.17
C PRO A 149 34.05 11.58 15.10
N ALA A 150 33.62 12.74 14.62
CA ALA A 150 32.53 13.49 15.19
C ALA A 150 31.30 12.57 15.35
N GLN A 151 30.70 12.59 16.54
CA GLN A 151 29.44 11.91 16.80
C GLN A 151 28.33 12.59 16.00
N GLU A 152 27.95 11.99 14.87
CA GLU A 152 26.62 12.21 14.31
C GLU A 152 25.59 11.72 15.33
N PRO A 153 24.53 12.49 15.60
CA PRO A 153 23.53 12.09 16.56
C PRO A 153 22.82 10.85 16.03
N ARG A 154 23.12 9.70 16.65
CA ARG A 154 22.31 8.50 16.58
C ARG A 154 20.86 8.92 16.78
N SER A 155 20.03 8.79 15.75
CA SER A 155 18.59 8.91 15.86
C SER A 155 18.13 7.85 16.86
N ARG A 156 17.98 8.35 18.08
CA ARG A 156 17.45 7.71 19.27
C ARG A 156 16.16 6.99 18.87
N GLY A 157 16.12 5.68 19.08
CA GLY A 157 14.98 4.85 18.74
C GLY A 157 13.67 5.46 19.24
N GLU A 158 12.77 5.79 18.31
CA GLU A 158 11.39 6.02 18.65
C GLU A 158 10.72 4.66 18.85
N LEU A 159 10.38 4.39 20.11
CA LEU A 159 9.44 3.37 20.55
C LEU A 159 8.14 3.51 19.74
N SER A 160 8.05 2.82 18.61
CA SER A 160 6.93 2.97 17.71
C SER A 160 5.71 2.29 18.35
N GLY A 161 4.84 3.06 19.02
CA GLY A 161 3.54 2.60 19.55
C GLY A 161 2.52 2.33 18.44
N PHE A 162 2.95 1.61 17.40
CA PHE A 162 2.13 1.11 16.31
C PHE A 162 2.02 -0.40 16.44
N MET A 163 0.93 -0.95 15.93
CA MET A 163 0.78 -2.39 15.84
C MET A 163 1.75 -2.88 14.77
N LYS A 164 2.63 -3.81 15.13
CA LYS A 164 3.57 -4.43 14.20
C LYS A 164 3.11 -5.85 13.96
N LEU A 165 3.07 -6.26 12.70
CA LEU A 165 2.75 -7.62 12.33
C LEU A 165 4.02 -8.46 12.38
N HIS A 166 3.84 -9.71 12.77
CA HIS A 166 4.89 -10.71 12.72
C HIS A 166 4.37 -11.96 12.05
N PHE A 167 5.16 -12.48 11.12
CA PHE A 167 4.90 -13.72 10.43
C PHE A 167 5.76 -14.82 11.05
N HIS A 168 5.12 -15.73 11.80
CA HIS A 168 5.78 -16.88 12.42
C HIS A 168 5.06 -18.17 12.05
N GLY A 169 5.83 -19.18 11.66
CA GLY A 169 5.30 -20.49 11.34
C GLY A 169 5.11 -20.70 9.84
N HIS A 170 4.15 -21.56 9.51
CA HIS A 170 3.87 -22.01 8.14
C HIS A 170 2.35 -22.12 7.94
N GLY A 171 1.91 -21.89 6.71
CA GLY A 171 0.53 -22.07 6.26
C GLY A 171 -0.44 -21.06 6.86
N THR A 172 -1.72 -21.41 6.81
CA THR A 172 -2.84 -20.58 7.26
C THR A 172 -2.74 -20.18 8.73
N ALA A 173 -2.16 -21.01 9.60
CA ALA A 173 -1.99 -20.67 11.02
C ALA A 173 -1.18 -19.37 11.25
N ALA A 174 -0.20 -19.09 10.38
CA ALA A 174 0.57 -17.84 10.42
C ALA A 174 -0.27 -16.65 9.95
N LEU A 175 -1.09 -16.83 8.90
CA LEU A 175 -2.04 -15.82 8.43
C LEU A 175 -3.12 -15.55 9.49
N ASP A 176 -3.66 -16.57 10.15
CA ASP A 176 -4.66 -16.45 11.21
C ASP A 176 -4.14 -15.62 12.39
N ALA A 177 -2.86 -15.76 12.74
CA ALA A 177 -2.24 -14.95 13.79
C ALA A 177 -2.19 -13.48 13.40
N MET A 178 -1.73 -13.20 12.18
CA MET A 178 -1.68 -11.84 11.63
C MET A 178 -3.10 -11.25 11.44
N GLU A 179 -4.07 -12.07 11.05
CA GLU A 179 -5.48 -11.70 10.95
C GLU A 179 -6.02 -11.26 12.30
N ARG A 180 -5.80 -12.04 13.37
CA ARG A 180 -6.20 -11.67 14.74
C ARG A 180 -5.62 -10.34 15.18
N ASP A 181 -4.35 -10.07 14.84
CA ASP A 181 -3.70 -8.80 15.14
C ASP A 181 -4.40 -7.64 14.41
N ILE A 182 -4.60 -7.75 13.10
CA ILE A 182 -5.31 -6.70 12.33
C ILE A 182 -6.74 -6.52 12.84
N ILE A 183 -7.47 -7.61 13.12
CA ILE A 183 -8.83 -7.56 13.70
C ILE A 183 -8.83 -6.86 15.06
N ALA A 184 -7.81 -7.07 15.90
CA ALA A 184 -7.69 -6.35 17.16
C ALA A 184 -7.48 -4.83 16.92
N GLY A 185 -6.76 -4.45 15.87
CA GLY A 185 -6.63 -3.06 15.41
C GLY A 185 -7.97 -2.47 14.96
N ILE A 186 -8.75 -3.23 14.17
CA ILE A 186 -10.10 -2.84 13.69
C ILE A 186 -11.08 -2.73 14.87
N THR A 187 -11.09 -3.70 15.77
CA THR A 187 -12.04 -3.77 16.89
C THR A 187 -11.81 -2.64 17.90
N ARG A 188 -10.55 -2.22 18.10
CA ARG A 188 -10.23 -1.00 18.87
C ARG A 188 -10.89 0.25 18.30
N GLN A 189 -11.22 0.24 17.02
CA GLN A 189 -11.87 1.34 16.32
C GLN A 189 -13.39 1.19 16.20
N LYS A 190 -13.96 0.01 16.46
CA LYS A 190 -15.35 -0.35 16.20
C LYS A 190 -16.41 0.33 17.09
N SER A 191 -16.09 1.47 17.72
CA SER A 191 -17.11 2.36 18.30
C SER A 191 -18.01 3.01 17.22
N SER A 192 -17.68 2.85 15.94
CA SER A 192 -18.47 3.20 14.77
C SER A 192 -18.48 2.00 13.82
N ASP A 193 -19.61 1.77 13.15
CA ASP A 193 -19.80 0.66 12.19
C ASP A 193 -19.06 0.88 10.85
N GLU A 194 -18.35 2.00 10.68
CA GLU A 194 -17.74 2.40 9.40
C GLU A 194 -16.22 2.44 9.44
N VAL A 195 -15.60 1.26 9.57
CA VAL A 195 -14.15 1.12 9.41
C VAL A 195 -13.82 0.84 7.94
N LEU A 196 -13.06 1.75 7.31
CA LEU A 196 -12.39 1.50 6.04
C LEU A 196 -11.06 0.79 6.30
N LEU A 197 -10.92 -0.43 5.78
CA LEU A 197 -9.67 -1.15 5.79
C LEU A 197 -8.90 -0.88 4.49
N ILE A 198 -7.66 -0.42 4.61
CA ILE A 198 -6.75 -0.28 3.47
C ILE A 198 -5.60 -1.26 3.67
N ILE A 199 -5.41 -2.18 2.71
CA ILE A 199 -4.32 -3.15 2.71
C ILE A 199 -3.38 -2.79 1.56
N ASP A 200 -2.22 -2.25 1.91
CA ASP A 200 -1.22 -1.78 0.96
C ASP A 200 -0.17 -2.85 0.69
N GLN A 201 -0.20 -3.36 -0.56
CA GLN A 201 0.72 -4.33 -1.16
C GLN A 201 0.91 -5.65 -0.37
N PRO A 202 -0.17 -6.38 -0.01
CA PRO A 202 -0.04 -7.68 0.65
C PRO A 202 0.57 -8.77 -0.26
N ASP A 203 0.65 -8.52 -1.56
CA ASP A 203 1.38 -9.35 -2.53
C ASP A 203 2.88 -9.49 -2.22
N PHE A 204 3.46 -8.56 -1.46
CA PHE A 204 4.80 -8.74 -0.90
C PHE A 204 4.88 -9.97 0.01
N LEU A 205 3.87 -10.21 0.84
CA LEU A 205 3.84 -11.38 1.71
C LEU A 205 3.81 -12.66 0.88
N LEU A 206 2.92 -12.72 -0.12
CA LEU A 206 2.84 -13.85 -1.05
C LEU A 206 4.18 -14.12 -1.73
N ALA A 207 4.88 -13.09 -2.18
CA ALA A 207 6.19 -13.23 -2.81
C ALA A 207 7.30 -13.65 -1.83
N ALA A 208 7.26 -13.16 -0.59
CA ALA A 208 8.28 -13.43 0.43
C ALA A 208 8.15 -14.80 1.09
N THR A 209 6.92 -15.34 1.19
CA THR A 209 6.64 -16.63 1.83
C THR A 209 6.41 -17.73 0.79
N GLY A 210 5.52 -17.44 -0.16
CA GLY A 210 5.10 -18.34 -1.23
C GLY A 210 4.65 -19.74 -0.79
N PRO A 211 4.52 -20.67 -1.75
CA PRO A 211 4.15 -22.06 -1.48
C PRO A 211 5.14 -22.77 -0.55
N SER A 212 6.40 -22.31 -0.50
CA SER A 212 7.44 -22.88 0.38
C SER A 212 7.10 -22.78 1.87
N LEU A 213 6.36 -21.75 2.26
CA LEU A 213 5.83 -21.59 3.61
C LEU A 213 4.33 -21.85 3.67
N GLY A 214 3.76 -22.52 2.66
CA GLY A 214 2.33 -22.88 2.60
C GLY A 214 1.39 -21.70 2.37
N ILE A 215 1.87 -20.60 1.78
CA ILE A 215 1.07 -19.41 1.47
C ILE A 215 0.97 -19.26 -0.05
N GLY A 216 -0.16 -19.70 -0.61
CA GLY A 216 -0.50 -19.49 -2.02
C GLY A 216 -1.56 -18.41 -2.21
N ALA A 217 -2.03 -18.29 -3.45
CA ALA A 217 -3.08 -17.37 -3.85
C ALA A 217 -4.39 -17.63 -3.11
N THR A 218 -4.74 -18.91 -2.90
CA THR A 218 -5.97 -19.33 -2.21
C THR A 218 -5.94 -18.89 -0.76
N GLU A 219 -4.88 -19.19 -0.02
CA GLU A 219 -4.74 -18.83 1.39
C GLU A 219 -4.74 -17.31 1.58
N MET A 220 -4.08 -16.57 0.69
CA MET A 220 -4.10 -15.10 0.70
C MET A 220 -5.50 -14.53 0.40
N ALA A 221 -6.25 -15.13 -0.54
CA ALA A 221 -7.60 -14.69 -0.87
C ALA A 221 -8.61 -14.97 0.27
N GLU A 222 -8.45 -16.10 0.96
CA GLU A 222 -9.21 -16.45 2.17
C GLU A 222 -8.89 -15.49 3.32
N TRP A 223 -7.61 -15.20 3.55
CA TRP A 223 -7.18 -14.24 4.56
C TRP A 223 -7.74 -12.83 4.32
N VAL A 224 -7.70 -12.33 3.07
CA VAL A 224 -8.35 -11.06 2.72
C VAL A 224 -9.86 -11.14 3.00
N MET A 225 -10.52 -12.26 2.70
CA MET A 225 -11.94 -12.45 2.98
C MET A 225 -12.26 -12.41 4.48
N GLY A 226 -11.44 -13.04 5.33
CA GLY A 226 -11.59 -13.01 6.79
C GLY A 226 -11.50 -11.58 7.36
N LEU A 227 -10.53 -10.80 6.85
CA LEU A 227 -10.41 -9.38 7.20
C LEU A 227 -11.63 -8.54 6.77
N GLN A 228 -12.17 -8.80 5.57
CA GLN A 228 -13.33 -8.06 5.05
C GLN A 228 -14.58 -8.23 5.91
N GLN A 229 -14.76 -9.37 6.58
CA GLN A 229 -15.90 -9.60 7.48
C GLN A 229 -15.92 -8.66 8.68
N HIS A 230 -14.79 -8.01 8.98
CA HIS A 230 -14.62 -7.14 10.14
C HIS A 230 -14.59 -5.65 9.77
N ALA A 231 -14.59 -5.31 8.49
CA ALA A 231 -14.50 -3.94 7.98
C ALA A 231 -15.75 -3.57 7.18
N HIS A 232 -16.12 -2.28 7.19
CA HIS A 232 -17.23 -1.78 6.39
C HIS A 232 -16.91 -1.85 4.89
N ALA A 233 -15.69 -1.47 4.52
CA ALA A 233 -15.21 -1.57 3.15
C ALA A 233 -13.71 -1.85 3.15
N THR A 234 -13.21 -2.48 2.08
CA THR A 234 -11.79 -2.80 1.94
C THR A 234 -11.23 -2.28 0.61
N VAL A 235 -10.11 -1.56 0.69
CA VAL A 235 -9.30 -1.15 -0.46
C VAL A 235 -7.98 -1.90 -0.39
N LEU A 236 -7.64 -2.65 -1.44
CA LEU A 236 -6.42 -3.44 -1.49
C LEU A 236 -5.57 -2.99 -2.69
N THR A 237 -4.29 -2.69 -2.48
CA THR A 237 -3.34 -2.37 -3.56
C THR A 237 -2.46 -3.57 -3.88
N LEU A 238 -2.15 -3.81 -5.16
CA LEU A 238 -1.25 -4.88 -5.60
C LEU A 238 -0.40 -4.47 -6.81
N ALA A 239 0.77 -5.10 -6.97
CA ALA A 239 1.59 -4.95 -8.16
C ALA A 239 0.97 -5.70 -9.36
N ALA A 240 1.05 -5.11 -10.55
CA ALA A 240 0.50 -5.66 -11.79
C ALA A 240 1.46 -5.49 -12.97
N ASP A 241 2.76 -5.46 -12.69
CA ASP A 241 3.81 -5.47 -13.71
C ASP A 241 3.68 -6.71 -14.62
N SER A 242 4.08 -6.56 -15.89
CA SER A 242 3.82 -7.58 -16.91
C SER A 242 4.23 -9.01 -16.50
N PRO A 243 5.40 -9.28 -15.90
CA PRO A 243 5.76 -10.64 -15.49
C PRO A 243 4.83 -11.24 -14.44
N LEU A 244 4.21 -10.40 -13.60
CA LEU A 244 3.37 -10.82 -12.48
C LEU A 244 1.92 -11.13 -12.88
N ILE A 245 1.46 -10.63 -14.04
CA ILE A 245 0.08 -10.76 -14.51
C ILE A 245 -0.01 -11.51 -15.83
N HIS A 246 0.92 -11.25 -16.75
CA HIS A 246 0.99 -11.93 -18.02
C HIS A 246 1.96 -13.09 -17.88
N ASN A 247 1.42 -14.31 -17.90
CA ASN A 247 2.22 -15.52 -18.01
C ASN A 247 3.27 -15.31 -19.12
N ALA A 248 4.55 -15.48 -18.77
CA ALA A 248 5.71 -15.17 -19.62
C ALA A 248 5.75 -15.93 -20.97
N SER A 249 4.78 -16.82 -21.20
CA SER A 249 4.64 -17.65 -22.40
C SER A 249 4.30 -16.88 -23.69
N THR A 250 3.97 -15.59 -23.64
CA THR A 250 3.60 -14.82 -24.85
C THR A 250 4.79 -14.24 -25.62
N TYR A 251 5.97 -14.06 -25.00
CA TYR A 251 7.12 -13.42 -25.66
C TYR A 251 8.50 -14.04 -25.34
N GLY A 252 8.59 -15.06 -24.47
CA GLY A 252 9.86 -15.73 -24.14
C GLY A 252 9.68 -17.22 -23.87
N HIS A 253 10.67 -18.02 -24.28
CA HIS A 253 10.74 -19.48 -24.04
C HIS A 253 11.00 -19.86 -22.57
N GLY A 254 10.53 -19.08 -21.60
CA GLY A 254 10.74 -19.32 -20.17
C GLY A 254 9.55 -20.04 -19.53
N GLU A 255 9.83 -20.99 -18.64
CA GLU A 255 8.80 -21.56 -17.76
C GLU A 255 8.30 -20.49 -16.78
N THR A 256 6.98 -20.34 -16.63
CA THR A 256 6.39 -19.45 -15.63
C THR A 256 6.81 -19.91 -14.24
N THR A 257 7.30 -18.98 -13.42
CA THR A 257 7.68 -19.30 -12.04
C THR A 257 6.44 -19.49 -11.16
N LEU A 258 6.61 -20.18 -10.02
CA LEU A 258 5.53 -20.34 -9.05
C LEU A 258 5.05 -18.99 -8.50
N VAL A 259 5.97 -18.06 -8.22
CA VAL A 259 5.62 -16.72 -7.72
C VAL A 259 4.76 -15.96 -8.72
N GLU A 260 5.10 -16.01 -10.01
CA GLU A 260 4.29 -15.40 -11.07
C GLU A 260 2.90 -16.04 -11.16
N THR A 261 2.82 -17.37 -11.11
CA THR A 261 1.55 -18.12 -11.20
C THR A 261 0.64 -17.82 -10.00
N GLU A 262 1.18 -17.85 -8.78
CA GLU A 262 0.43 -17.57 -7.56
C GLU A 262 0.02 -16.09 -7.50
N HIS A 263 0.91 -15.16 -7.86
CA HIS A 263 0.58 -13.74 -7.91
C HIS A 263 -0.54 -13.45 -8.92
N ALA A 264 -0.46 -13.97 -10.14
CA ALA A 264 -1.48 -13.82 -11.15
C ALA A 264 -2.82 -14.40 -10.67
N SER A 265 -2.80 -15.58 -10.05
CA SER A 265 -3.99 -16.25 -9.51
C SER A 265 -4.64 -15.42 -8.40
N PHE A 266 -3.83 -14.86 -7.50
CA PHE A 266 -4.29 -13.99 -6.42
C PHE A 266 -4.90 -12.69 -6.96
N ALA A 267 -4.20 -11.99 -7.84
CA ALA A 267 -4.66 -10.72 -8.41
C ALA A 267 -5.96 -10.89 -9.23
N ILE A 268 -6.04 -11.94 -10.06
CA ILE A 268 -7.24 -12.26 -10.87
C ILE A 268 -8.41 -12.67 -9.95
N GLY A 269 -8.15 -13.50 -8.93
CA GLY A 269 -9.15 -13.90 -7.94
C GLY A 269 -9.74 -12.70 -7.19
N LEU A 270 -8.89 -11.75 -6.77
CA LEU A 270 -9.33 -10.51 -6.16
C LEU A 270 -10.14 -9.64 -7.13
N ALA A 271 -9.72 -9.49 -8.39
CA ALA A 271 -10.47 -8.72 -9.40
C ALA A 271 -11.86 -9.32 -9.67
N HIS A 272 -11.98 -10.65 -9.66
CA HIS A 272 -13.27 -11.35 -9.77
C HIS A 272 -14.19 -11.12 -8.56
N ARG A 273 -13.64 -10.91 -7.37
CA ARG A 273 -14.42 -10.62 -6.16
C ARG A 273 -14.67 -9.13 -5.95
N ALA A 274 -13.84 -8.28 -6.54
CA ALA A 274 -13.93 -6.84 -6.40
C ALA A 274 -15.25 -6.31 -6.94
N ARG A 275 -15.80 -5.31 -6.26
CA ARG A 275 -16.85 -4.45 -6.82
C ARG A 275 -16.26 -3.50 -7.86
N THR A 276 -15.07 -2.96 -7.57
CA THR A 276 -14.40 -1.99 -8.43
C THR A 276 -12.93 -2.36 -8.58
N VAL A 277 -12.43 -2.26 -9.81
CA VAL A 277 -11.01 -2.43 -10.13
C VAL A 277 -10.48 -1.11 -10.66
N MET A 278 -9.45 -0.58 -10.02
CA MET A 278 -8.75 0.65 -10.39
C MET A 278 -7.35 0.30 -10.87
N GLN A 279 -7.06 0.53 -12.14
CA GLN A 279 -5.79 0.14 -12.77
C GLN A 279 -4.96 1.37 -13.10
N LEU A 280 -3.77 1.44 -12.53
CA LEU A 280 -2.79 2.50 -12.79
C LEU A 280 -1.78 2.02 -13.82
N ARG A 281 -1.67 2.76 -14.92
CA ARG A 281 -0.78 2.44 -16.04
C ARG A 281 0.03 3.66 -16.46
N MET A 282 1.17 3.39 -17.09
CA MET A 282 1.91 4.41 -17.82
C MET A 282 1.16 4.78 -19.10
N LEU A 283 1.46 5.95 -19.65
CA LEU A 283 1.03 6.33 -20.98
C LEU A 283 1.68 5.43 -22.03
N GLU A 284 0.89 4.86 -22.93
CA GLU A 284 1.39 4.04 -24.04
C GLU A 284 2.28 4.84 -25.00
N THR A 285 2.04 6.15 -25.12
CA THR A 285 2.82 7.07 -25.96
C THR A 285 4.15 7.50 -25.33
N GLY A 286 4.48 7.00 -24.14
CA GLY A 286 5.65 7.41 -23.37
C GLY A 286 5.40 8.63 -22.46
N ALA A 287 6.46 9.12 -21.83
CA ALA A 287 6.37 10.18 -20.82
C ALA A 287 5.88 11.51 -21.40
N ALA A 288 4.94 12.15 -20.71
CA ALA A 288 4.44 13.49 -21.03
C ALA A 288 4.78 14.47 -19.90
N ARG A 289 4.96 15.75 -20.23
CA ARG A 289 5.34 16.79 -19.26
C ARG A 289 4.27 17.02 -18.18
N ASP A 290 3.01 16.93 -18.58
CA ASP A 290 1.85 17.32 -17.77
C ASP A 290 0.90 16.14 -17.50
N VAL A 291 1.34 14.91 -17.75
CA VAL A 291 0.58 13.69 -17.45
C VAL A 291 1.54 12.63 -16.92
N SER A 292 1.27 12.14 -15.71
CA SER A 292 2.05 11.10 -15.05
C SER A 292 1.62 9.70 -15.47
N GLY A 293 0.33 9.50 -15.74
CA GLY A 293 -0.19 8.21 -16.17
C GLY A 293 -1.70 8.20 -16.39
N VAL A 294 -2.22 6.99 -16.53
CA VAL A 294 -3.64 6.70 -16.74
C VAL A 294 -4.20 5.92 -15.55
N LEU A 295 -5.36 6.32 -15.07
CA LEU A 295 -6.19 5.57 -14.13
C LEU A 295 -7.44 5.08 -14.88
N ARG A 296 -7.57 3.77 -15.03
CA ARG A 296 -8.79 3.14 -15.53
C ARG A 296 -9.59 2.60 -14.36
N ILE A 297 -10.86 2.96 -14.27
CA ILE A 297 -11.80 2.47 -13.27
C ILE A 297 -12.83 1.61 -13.99
N SER A 298 -12.95 0.36 -13.59
CA SER A 298 -13.94 -0.58 -14.13
C SER A 298 -14.69 -1.30 -13.02
N ARG A 299 -15.81 -1.92 -13.38
CA ARG A 299 -16.50 -2.85 -12.49
C ARG A 299 -15.65 -4.11 -12.35
N GLY A 300 -15.60 -4.66 -11.14
CA GLY A 300 -15.04 -6.00 -10.90
C GLY A 300 -16.11 -7.08 -11.02
N GLY A 301 -15.72 -8.34 -10.85
CA GLY A 301 -16.64 -9.47 -11.00
C GLY A 301 -17.66 -9.62 -9.85
N GLY A 302 -17.41 -8.98 -8.71
CA GLY A 302 -18.30 -8.97 -7.54
C GLY A 302 -19.33 -7.84 -7.59
N TRP A 303 -19.38 -7.07 -8.67
CA TRP A 303 -20.36 -6.01 -8.85
C TRP A 303 -21.77 -6.58 -9.13
N ASN A 304 -22.76 -6.19 -8.32
CA ASN A 304 -24.18 -6.54 -8.54
C ASN A 304 -24.94 -5.33 -9.12
N ALA A 305 -25.66 -5.55 -10.23
CA ALA A 305 -26.48 -4.54 -10.91
C ALA A 305 -27.65 -4.00 -10.06
N GLU A 306 -28.05 -4.72 -9.02
CA GLU A 306 -29.08 -4.29 -8.07
C GLU A 306 -28.58 -3.18 -7.11
N MET A 307 -27.27 -2.94 -7.03
CA MET A 307 -26.72 -1.83 -6.28
C MET A 307 -27.00 -0.51 -7.02
N LYS A 308 -28.02 0.24 -6.55
CA LYS A 308 -28.54 1.50 -7.13
C LYS A 308 -27.49 2.61 -7.36
N ASN A 309 -26.29 2.49 -6.78
CA ASN A 309 -25.16 3.42 -6.95
C ASN A 309 -24.09 2.84 -7.88
N GLY A 310 -24.44 2.44 -9.10
CA GLY A 310 -23.47 1.88 -10.05
C GLY A 310 -22.52 2.95 -10.56
N LEU A 311 -21.26 2.95 -10.07
CA LEU A 311 -20.22 3.84 -10.57
C LEU A 311 -19.95 3.57 -12.06
N ASP A 312 -19.81 4.65 -12.84
CA ASP A 312 -19.48 4.56 -14.25
C ASP A 312 -18.05 4.06 -14.42
N GLU A 313 -17.83 3.23 -15.44
CA GLU A 313 -16.47 2.93 -15.88
C GLU A 313 -15.88 4.17 -16.54
N ARG A 314 -14.64 4.52 -16.16
CA ARG A 314 -13.99 5.73 -16.65
C ARG A 314 -12.52 5.50 -16.88
N GLU A 315 -11.97 6.27 -17.81
CA GLU A 315 -10.54 6.37 -18.00
C GLU A 315 -10.11 7.82 -17.83
N LEU A 316 -9.16 8.00 -16.92
CA LEU A 316 -8.73 9.30 -16.43
C LEU A 316 -7.23 9.45 -16.64
N LEU A 317 -6.80 10.63 -17.07
CA LEU A 317 -5.40 11.03 -17.04
C LEU A 317 -5.13 11.67 -15.68
N TYR A 318 -3.98 11.38 -15.09
CA TYR A 318 -3.56 12.02 -13.85
C TYR A 318 -2.17 12.60 -13.94
N TYR A 319 -1.94 13.67 -13.19
CA TYR A 319 -0.65 14.34 -13.05
C TYR A 319 -0.33 14.61 -11.60
N ILE A 320 0.79 14.06 -11.13
CA ILE A 320 1.29 14.25 -9.77
C ILE A 320 2.36 15.33 -9.81
N GLN A 321 2.10 16.42 -9.09
CA GLN A 321 3.02 17.54 -8.96
C GLN A 321 4.08 17.25 -7.90
N ARG A 322 5.22 17.96 -7.99
CA ARG A 322 6.33 17.82 -7.04
C ARG A 322 5.95 18.17 -5.60
N ASP A 323 4.90 18.94 -5.39
CA ASP A 323 4.35 19.34 -4.09
C ASP A 323 3.30 18.37 -3.53
N GLY A 324 2.98 17.29 -4.26
CA GLY A 324 1.96 16.30 -3.85
C GLY A 324 0.56 16.64 -4.38
N GLY A 325 0.43 17.77 -5.07
CA GLY A 325 -0.77 18.13 -5.83
C GLY A 325 -1.10 17.07 -6.87
N LEU A 326 -2.39 16.80 -7.03
CA LEU A 326 -2.89 15.84 -8.01
C LEU A 326 -3.86 16.57 -8.93
N ARG A 327 -3.68 16.38 -10.24
CA ARG A 327 -4.68 16.77 -11.22
C ARG A 327 -5.22 15.57 -11.95
N VAL A 328 -6.52 15.55 -12.17
CA VAL A 328 -7.21 14.46 -12.88
C VAL A 328 -8.07 15.06 -13.99
N PHE A 329 -8.05 14.41 -15.14
CA PHE A 329 -8.75 14.83 -16.36
C PHE A 329 -9.47 13.63 -16.98
N GLY A 330 -10.67 13.82 -17.51
CA GLY A 330 -11.34 12.81 -18.31
C GLY A 330 -10.63 12.62 -19.66
N ARG A 331 -10.41 11.37 -20.10
CA ARG A 331 -9.87 11.12 -21.43
C ARG A 331 -10.94 11.48 -22.47
N GLY A 332 -10.72 12.56 -23.24
CA GLY A 332 -11.64 13.02 -24.30
C GLY A 332 -12.50 14.24 -23.95
N GLU A 333 -12.34 14.82 -22.76
CA GLU A 333 -12.99 16.08 -22.38
C GLU A 333 -11.95 17.21 -22.43
N SER A 334 -12.13 18.13 -23.39
CA SER A 334 -11.31 19.33 -23.59
C SER A 334 -11.92 20.57 -22.93
#